data_AF-A0A645CRV5-F1
#
_entry.id   AF-A0A645CRV5-F1
#
_cell.length_a   1.000
_cell.length_b   1.000
_cell.length_c   1.000
_cell.angle_alpha   90.00
_cell.angle_beta   90.00
_cell.angle_gamma   90.00
#
_symmetry.space_group_name_H-M   'P 1'
#
loop_
_entity.id
_entity.type
_entity.pdbx_description
1 polymer ?
#
loop_
_entity_poly.entity_id
_entity_poly.type
_entity_poly.pdbx_seq_one_letter_code
_entity_poly.pdbx_strand_id
1 'polypeptide(L)'
;MAEWIERFPRLRIDLTPGIELYENLSQTPAETRAFFLRFSDRIQYGTDIGGRAVLKETATELDEIESLRRVEILQHFLRGTGEREICADGHYLLGSAPFTLAGMGFDEELLKKIERENFLAFIGRRVPKKVCVSSLRRYLARLKCKLLAREKRAGIPADLRAVAFDLETLKQLHRLL
;
A
#
# COMPACT_ATOMS: atom_id res chain seq x y z
N MET A 1 -3.96 -19.03 9.31
CA MET A 1 -2.84 -18.21 8.77
C MET A 1 -1.47 -18.73 9.20
N ALA A 2 -1.24 -19.00 10.50
CA ALA A 2 0.05 -19.52 11.01
C ALA A 2 0.54 -20.80 10.31
N GLU A 3 -0.35 -21.79 10.11
CA GLU A 3 -0.05 -23.06 9.42
C GLU A 3 0.62 -22.84 8.05
N TRP A 4 0.08 -21.91 7.24
CA TRP A 4 0.61 -21.63 5.90
C TRP A 4 2.00 -21.00 5.94
N ILE A 5 2.23 -20.10 6.90
CA ILE A 5 3.52 -19.44 7.09
C ILE A 5 4.57 -20.45 7.57
N GLU A 6 4.19 -21.41 8.42
CA GLU A 6 5.06 -22.50 8.85
C GLU A 6 5.39 -23.45 7.70
N ARG A 7 4.37 -23.87 6.95
CA ARG A 7 4.51 -24.79 5.82
C ARG A 7 5.35 -24.23 4.69
N PHE A 8 5.27 -22.92 4.45
CA PHE A 8 5.99 -22.26 3.37
C PHE A 8 6.98 -21.22 3.91
N PRO A 9 8.26 -21.59 4.12
CA PRO A 9 9.27 -20.73 4.73
C PRO A 9 9.47 -19.37 4.04
N ARG A 10 9.20 -19.31 2.73
CA ARG A 10 9.34 -18.10 1.91
C ARG A 10 8.06 -17.24 1.84
N LEU A 11 6.94 -17.73 2.39
CA LEU A 11 5.70 -16.96 2.45
C LEU A 11 5.90 -15.72 3.32
N ARG A 12 5.43 -14.58 2.84
CA ARG A 12 5.38 -13.29 3.55
C ARG A 12 3.98 -12.74 3.43
N ILE A 13 3.61 -11.89 4.37
CA ILE A 13 2.29 -11.25 4.44
C ILE A 13 2.51 -9.75 4.38
N ASP A 14 1.74 -9.04 3.57
CA ASP A 14 1.59 -7.60 3.64
C ASP A 14 0.30 -7.22 4.38
N LEU A 15 0.35 -6.15 5.17
CA LEU A 15 -0.78 -5.60 5.92
C LEU A 15 -1.72 -4.76 5.03
N THR A 16 -1.80 -5.04 3.73
CA THR A 16 -2.75 -4.40 2.81
C THR A 16 -4.18 -4.96 2.77
N PRO A 17 -4.67 -5.88 3.65
CA PRO A 17 -5.98 -6.47 3.44
C PRO A 17 -7.11 -5.49 3.79
N GLY A 18 -8.30 -5.80 3.27
CA GLY A 18 -9.52 -5.08 3.58
C GLY A 18 -9.80 -4.95 5.07
N ILE A 19 -10.71 -4.04 5.41
CA ILE A 19 -11.05 -3.69 6.80
C ILE A 19 -11.42 -4.89 7.66
N GLU A 20 -11.99 -5.92 7.03
CA GLU A 20 -12.44 -7.16 7.64
C GLU A 20 -11.29 -7.92 8.31
N LEU A 21 -10.04 -7.79 7.85
CA LEU A 21 -8.92 -8.39 8.58
C LEU A 21 -8.76 -7.73 9.94
N TYR A 22 -8.76 -6.40 9.98
CA TYR A 22 -8.50 -5.65 11.22
C TYR A 22 -9.62 -5.84 12.23
N GLU A 23 -10.85 -5.94 11.78
CA GLU A 23 -11.99 -6.35 12.61
C GLU A 23 -11.73 -7.73 13.23
N ASN A 24 -11.42 -8.75 12.41
CA ASN A 24 -11.19 -10.12 12.90
C ASN A 24 -9.98 -10.22 13.85
N LEU A 25 -8.88 -9.53 13.54
CA LEU A 25 -7.69 -9.51 14.40
C LEU A 25 -7.95 -8.79 15.73
N SER A 26 -8.87 -7.83 15.76
CA SER A 26 -9.25 -7.10 16.97
C SER A 26 -10.11 -7.91 17.93
N GLN A 27 -10.75 -9.00 17.47
CA GLN A 27 -11.54 -9.90 18.33
C GLN A 27 -10.66 -10.74 19.27
N THR A 28 -9.39 -10.95 18.92
CA THR A 28 -8.44 -11.79 19.69
C THR A 28 -7.08 -11.10 19.86
N PRO A 29 -7.02 -9.93 20.54
CA PRO A 29 -5.84 -9.07 20.53
C PRO A 29 -4.58 -9.72 21.12
N ALA A 30 -4.72 -10.61 22.11
CA ALA A 30 -3.61 -11.35 22.68
C ALA A 30 -2.99 -12.35 21.67
N GLU A 31 -3.85 -13.09 20.94
CA GLU A 31 -3.42 -14.04 19.92
C GLU A 31 -2.82 -13.32 18.71
N THR A 32 -3.42 -12.20 18.30
CA THR A 32 -2.89 -11.31 17.28
C THR A 32 -1.49 -10.82 17.66
N ARG A 33 -1.29 -10.30 18.87
CA ARG A 33 0.04 -9.88 19.34
C ARG A 33 1.05 -11.03 19.29
N ALA A 34 0.67 -12.21 19.79
CA ALA A 34 1.53 -13.39 19.76
C ALA A 34 1.92 -13.81 18.34
N PHE A 35 0.97 -13.73 17.39
CA PHE A 35 1.21 -14.00 15.98
C PHE A 35 2.20 -13.00 15.36
N PHE A 36 2.01 -11.71 15.59
CA PHE A 36 2.89 -10.67 15.05
C PHE A 36 4.31 -10.78 15.58
N LEU A 37 4.48 -11.07 16.88
CA LEU A 37 5.80 -11.31 17.47
C LEU A 37 6.47 -12.54 16.85
N ARG A 38 5.74 -13.65 16.76
CA ARG A 38 6.23 -14.94 16.25
C ARG A 38 6.63 -14.88 14.78
N PHE A 39 5.89 -14.14 13.96
CA PHE A 39 6.11 -14.05 12.50
C PHE A 39 6.63 -12.69 12.05
N SER A 40 7.19 -11.90 12.97
CA SER A 40 7.60 -10.52 12.75
C SER A 40 8.46 -10.34 11.50
N ASP A 41 9.44 -11.21 11.23
CA ASP A 41 10.34 -11.09 10.07
C ASP A 41 9.68 -11.34 8.69
N ARG A 42 8.41 -11.75 8.70
CA ARG A 42 7.64 -12.14 7.51
C ARG A 42 6.40 -11.27 7.27
N ILE A 43 6.17 -10.26 8.09
CA ILE A 43 5.07 -9.30 7.95
C ILE A 43 5.61 -7.99 7.39
N GLN A 44 4.95 -7.42 6.39
CA GLN A 44 5.34 -6.20 5.70
C GLN A 44 4.24 -5.16 5.80
N TYR A 45 4.63 -3.91 5.95
CA TYR A 45 3.69 -2.80 5.90
C TYR A 45 3.26 -2.53 4.47
N GLY A 46 1.95 -2.40 4.27
CA GLY A 46 1.38 -1.87 3.05
C GLY A 46 -0.01 -1.32 3.34
N THR A 47 -0.40 -0.29 2.59
CA THR A 47 -1.59 0.52 2.91
C THR A 47 -2.77 0.29 1.96
N ASP A 48 -2.53 -0.39 0.82
CA ASP A 48 -3.52 -0.63 -0.23
C ASP A 48 -4.22 0.64 -0.76
N ILE A 49 -3.55 1.79 -0.68
CA ILE A 49 -4.11 3.05 -1.18
C ILE A 49 -4.17 3.05 -2.71
N GLY A 50 -5.20 3.68 -3.26
CA GLY A 50 -5.36 3.86 -4.70
C GLY A 50 -5.86 2.62 -5.48
N GLY A 51 -6.00 1.46 -4.85
CA GLY A 51 -6.57 0.27 -5.50
C GLY A 51 -7.95 0.54 -6.10
N ARG A 52 -8.84 1.20 -5.33
CA ARG A 52 -10.21 1.53 -5.77
C ARG A 52 -10.26 2.49 -6.96
N ALA A 53 -9.33 3.45 -7.04
CA ALA A 53 -9.24 4.41 -8.13
C ALA A 53 -8.87 3.74 -9.47
N VAL A 54 -8.15 2.60 -9.41
CA VAL A 54 -7.67 1.86 -10.59
C VAL A 54 -8.61 0.72 -10.99
N LEU A 55 -9.36 0.14 -10.04
CA LEU A 55 -10.23 -1.03 -10.29
C LEU A 55 -11.60 -0.71 -10.87
N LYS A 56 -12.04 0.56 -10.84
CA LYS A 56 -13.29 0.98 -11.50
C LYS A 56 -13.14 0.97 -13.03
N GLU A 57 -14.22 0.64 -13.75
CA GLU A 57 -14.26 0.64 -15.23
C GLU A 57 -13.75 1.97 -15.82
N THR A 58 -14.05 3.07 -15.13
CA THR A 58 -13.42 4.36 -15.31
C THR A 58 -12.44 4.61 -14.17
N ALA A 59 -11.15 4.66 -14.50
CA ALA A 59 -10.13 5.16 -13.57
C ALA A 59 -10.56 6.54 -13.06
N THR A 60 -10.75 6.66 -11.74
CA THR A 60 -11.08 7.92 -11.08
C THR A 60 -9.82 8.53 -10.48
N GLU A 61 -9.88 9.78 -10.05
CA GLU A 61 -8.81 10.35 -9.24
C GLU A 61 -8.63 9.56 -7.94
N LEU A 62 -7.42 9.66 -7.37
CA LEU A 62 -7.13 9.10 -6.06
C LEU A 62 -8.00 9.82 -5.03
N ASP A 63 -8.79 9.07 -4.27
CA ASP A 63 -9.51 9.62 -3.13
C ASP A 63 -8.53 9.74 -1.95
N GLU A 64 -8.10 10.97 -1.69
CA GLU A 64 -7.15 11.28 -0.61
C GLU A 64 -7.74 10.96 0.77
N ILE A 65 -9.04 11.21 0.98
CA ILE A 65 -9.73 10.95 2.25
C ILE A 65 -9.76 9.45 2.52
N GLU A 66 -10.14 8.66 1.52
CA GLU A 66 -10.10 7.19 1.58
C GLU A 66 -8.68 6.66 1.86
N SER A 67 -7.69 7.22 1.17
CA SER A 67 -6.29 6.82 1.30
C SER A 67 -5.74 7.10 2.71
N LEU A 68 -5.99 8.30 3.24
CA LEU A 68 -5.56 8.68 4.58
C LEU A 68 -6.28 7.85 5.65
N ARG A 69 -7.57 7.54 5.45
CA ARG A 69 -8.32 6.72 6.41
C ARG A 69 -7.73 5.32 6.57
N ARG A 70 -7.30 4.69 5.47
CA ARG A 70 -6.61 3.38 5.52
C ARG A 70 -5.34 3.45 6.36
N VAL A 71 -4.53 4.49 6.13
CA VAL A 71 -3.29 4.71 6.88
C VAL A 71 -3.59 4.94 8.36
N GLU A 72 -4.59 5.75 8.70
CA GLU A 72 -4.99 6.03 10.08
C GLU A 72 -5.41 4.75 10.83
N ILE A 73 -6.27 3.93 10.23
CA ILE A 73 -6.74 2.66 10.81
C ILE A 73 -5.56 1.71 11.05
N LEU A 74 -4.71 1.53 10.05
CA LEU A 74 -3.53 0.67 10.16
C LEU A 74 -2.54 1.18 11.23
N GLN A 75 -2.28 2.48 11.27
CA GLN A 75 -1.42 3.08 12.28
C GLN A 75 -2.00 2.93 13.70
N HIS A 76 -3.31 3.12 13.86
CA HIS A 76 -3.97 2.88 15.16
C HIS A 76 -3.89 1.40 15.56
N PHE A 77 -4.15 0.48 14.64
CA PHE A 77 -4.05 -0.95 14.89
C PHE A 77 -2.64 -1.35 15.35
N LEU A 78 -1.58 -0.83 14.73
CA LEU A 78 -0.20 -1.20 15.07
C LEU A 78 0.31 -0.49 16.34
N ARG A 79 0.13 0.83 16.43
CA ARG A 79 0.75 1.69 17.45
C ARG A 79 -0.17 2.01 18.61
N GLY A 80 -1.47 2.05 18.37
CA GLY A 80 -2.46 2.44 19.36
C GLY A 80 -2.53 1.46 20.53
N THR A 81 -3.08 1.95 21.63
CA THR A 81 -3.40 1.14 22.81
C THR A 81 -4.88 1.25 23.11
N GLY A 82 -5.48 0.16 23.59
CA GLY A 82 -6.91 0.13 23.90
C GLY A 82 -7.77 -0.10 22.66
N GLU A 83 -9.04 0.28 22.75
CA GLU A 83 -10.05 0.02 21.73
C GLU A 83 -10.61 1.34 21.18
N ARG A 84 -11.00 1.32 19.90
CA ARG A 84 -11.68 2.41 19.22
C ARG A 84 -12.78 1.88 18.34
N GLU A 85 -13.96 2.50 18.38
CA GLU A 85 -15.02 2.23 17.42
C GLU A 85 -14.69 2.83 16.04
N ILE A 86 -14.84 2.01 15.00
CA ILE A 86 -14.66 2.40 13.62
C ILE A 86 -16.01 2.37 12.92
N CYS A 87 -16.47 3.53 12.46
CA CYS A 87 -17.74 3.71 11.77
C CYS A 87 -17.54 3.93 10.27
N ALA A 88 -18.62 3.72 9.50
CA ALA A 88 -18.70 4.13 8.11
C ALA A 88 -18.38 5.64 7.95
N ASP A 89 -17.58 5.97 6.95
CA ASP A 89 -17.12 7.34 6.67
C ASP A 89 -17.63 7.89 5.33
N GLY A 90 -18.34 7.08 4.55
CA GLY A 90 -18.79 7.44 3.20
C GLY A 90 -17.66 7.51 2.16
N HIS A 91 -16.43 7.17 2.53
CA HIS A 91 -15.25 7.14 1.68
C HIS A 91 -14.67 5.72 1.65
N TYR A 92 -13.85 5.33 2.63
CA TYR A 92 -13.27 4.00 2.69
C TYR A 92 -14.31 2.94 3.06
N LEU A 93 -15.07 3.20 4.13
CA LEU A 93 -16.02 2.28 4.76
C LEU A 93 -17.44 2.63 4.33
N LEU A 94 -17.81 2.22 3.12
CA LEU A 94 -19.11 2.50 2.53
C LEU A 94 -20.18 1.57 3.11
N GLY A 95 -21.01 2.08 4.03
CA GLY A 95 -22.14 1.35 4.58
C GLY A 95 -21.76 0.15 5.47
N SER A 96 -20.50 0.06 5.90
CA SER A 96 -20.04 -0.95 6.85
C SER A 96 -20.69 -0.74 8.21
N ALA A 97 -21.05 -1.83 8.89
CA ALA A 97 -21.46 -1.77 10.29
C ALA A 97 -20.29 -1.26 11.15
N PRO A 98 -20.55 -0.53 12.25
CA PRO A 98 -19.52 -0.18 13.20
C PRO A 98 -18.85 -1.43 13.78
N PHE A 99 -17.54 -1.38 14.00
CA PHE A 99 -16.81 -2.44 14.66
C PHE A 99 -15.74 -1.87 15.60
N THR A 100 -15.29 -2.69 16.55
CA THR A 100 -14.23 -2.32 17.49
C THR A 100 -12.86 -2.67 16.94
N LEU A 101 -11.99 -1.67 16.82
CA LEU A 101 -10.58 -1.84 16.46
C LEU A 101 -9.72 -1.82 17.73
N ALA A 102 -8.94 -2.88 17.93
CA ALA A 102 -8.00 -2.99 19.04
C ALA A 102 -6.60 -2.53 18.61
N GLY A 103 -5.99 -1.65 19.41
CA GLY A 103 -4.61 -1.24 19.29
C GLY A 103 -3.64 -2.30 19.83
N MET A 104 -2.71 -2.74 18.99
CA MET A 104 -1.72 -3.76 19.30
C MET A 104 -0.49 -3.24 20.04
N GLY A 105 -0.38 -1.92 20.25
CA GLY A 105 0.67 -1.27 21.04
C GLY A 105 2.04 -1.90 20.88
N PHE A 106 2.47 -2.09 19.63
CA PHE A 106 3.76 -2.68 19.32
C PHE A 106 4.88 -1.68 19.61
N ASP A 107 6.04 -2.18 20.03
CA ASP A 107 7.22 -1.36 20.27
C ASP A 107 7.88 -0.90 18.96
N GLU A 108 8.74 0.12 19.06
CA GLU A 108 9.40 0.72 17.89
C GLU A 108 10.34 -0.26 17.16
N GLU A 109 10.89 -1.28 17.83
CA GLU A 109 11.74 -2.27 17.17
C GLU A 109 10.92 -3.20 16.27
N LEU A 110 9.76 -3.68 16.75
CA LEU A 110 8.85 -4.46 15.93
C LEU A 110 8.26 -3.62 14.79
N LEU A 111 7.87 -2.38 15.06
CA LEU A 111 7.32 -1.47 14.04
C LEU A 111 8.35 -1.20 12.94
N LYS A 112 9.60 -0.92 13.30
CA LYS A 112 10.71 -0.73 12.35
C LYS A 112 10.94 -1.96 11.46
N LYS A 113 10.78 -3.18 12.00
CA LYS A 113 10.81 -4.40 11.19
C LYS A 113 9.71 -4.41 10.14
N ILE A 114 8.46 -4.25 10.58
CA ILE A 114 7.26 -4.34 9.75
C ILE A 114 7.23 -3.23 8.70
N GLU A 115 7.51 -1.98 9.09
CA GLU A 115 7.43 -0.79 8.24
C GLU A 115 8.58 -0.64 7.26
N ARG A 116 9.72 -1.32 7.50
CA ARG A 116 10.92 -1.09 6.70
C ARG A 116 11.78 -2.33 6.48
N GLU A 117 12.28 -2.94 7.55
CA GLU A 117 13.40 -3.89 7.42
C GLU A 117 13.01 -5.17 6.71
N ASN A 118 11.78 -5.65 6.91
CA ASN A 118 11.26 -6.84 6.25
C ASN A 118 11.11 -6.65 4.74
N PHE A 119 10.76 -5.44 4.29
CA PHE A 119 10.72 -5.13 2.86
C PHE A 119 12.14 -5.13 2.27
N LEU A 120 13.09 -4.47 2.92
CA LEU A 120 14.49 -4.43 2.48
C LEU A 120 15.14 -5.81 2.44
N ALA A 121 14.86 -6.65 3.45
CA ALA A 121 15.29 -8.04 3.48
C ALA A 121 14.69 -8.86 2.32
N PHE A 122 13.41 -8.65 2.00
CA PHE A 122 12.73 -9.32 0.89
C PHE A 122 13.31 -8.95 -0.48
N ILE A 123 13.54 -7.66 -0.75
CA ILE A 123 14.14 -7.23 -2.01
C ILE A 123 15.65 -7.53 -2.09
N GLY A 124 16.24 -8.03 -0.99
CA GLY A 124 17.65 -8.39 -0.88
C GLY A 124 18.60 -7.19 -1.02
N ARG A 125 18.14 -5.98 -0.72
CA ARG A 125 18.89 -4.74 -0.93
C ARG A 125 18.60 -3.73 0.17
N ARG A 126 19.66 -3.04 0.63
CA ARG A 126 19.54 -1.91 1.56
C ARG A 126 19.23 -0.58 0.88
N VAL A 127 19.45 -0.50 -0.44
CA VAL A 127 19.25 0.72 -1.22
C VAL A 127 18.46 0.38 -2.50
N PRO A 128 17.46 1.19 -2.88
CA PRO A 128 16.76 1.04 -4.15
C PRO A 128 17.73 1.03 -5.34
N LYS A 129 17.39 0.30 -6.40
CA LYS A 129 18.18 0.36 -7.65
C LYS A 129 18.12 1.78 -8.21
N LYS A 130 19.26 2.27 -8.72
CA LYS A 130 19.27 3.48 -9.54
C LYS A 130 18.27 3.32 -10.69
N VAL A 131 17.52 4.38 -10.98
CA VAL A 131 16.58 4.39 -12.11
C VAL A 131 17.36 4.18 -13.40
N CYS A 132 16.96 3.18 -14.18
CA CYS A 132 17.51 2.98 -15.52
C CYS A 132 16.86 3.98 -16.49
N VAL A 133 17.51 5.11 -16.71
CA VAL A 133 16.99 6.23 -17.53
C VAL A 133 16.50 5.78 -18.90
N SER A 134 17.25 4.91 -19.59
CA SER A 134 16.82 4.39 -20.90
C SER A 134 15.53 3.57 -20.82
N SER A 135 15.36 2.77 -19.75
CA SER A 135 14.14 1.98 -19.55
C SER A 135 12.96 2.86 -19.19
N LEU A 136 13.18 3.90 -18.37
CA LEU A 136 12.15 4.88 -18.04
C LEU A 136 11.68 5.63 -19.29
N ARG A 137 12.60 6.11 -20.14
CA ARG A 137 12.25 6.75 -21.43
C ARG A 137 11.39 5.85 -22.32
N ARG A 138 11.77 4.57 -22.47
CA ARG A 138 10.99 3.60 -23.25
C ARG A 138 9.60 3.37 -22.63
N TYR A 139 9.54 3.27 -21.30
CA TYR A 139 8.28 3.11 -20.59
C TYR A 139 7.35 4.32 -20.79
N LEU A 140 7.85 5.55 -20.64
CA LEU A 140 7.09 6.78 -20.83
C LEU A 140 6.57 6.91 -22.27
N ALA A 141 7.39 6.60 -23.27
CA ALA A 141 6.95 6.57 -24.67
C ALA A 141 5.79 5.58 -24.87
N ARG A 142 5.94 4.35 -24.35
CA ARG A 142 4.89 3.32 -24.40
C ARG A 142 3.63 3.75 -23.66
N LEU A 143 3.76 4.35 -22.49
CA LEU A 143 2.65 4.83 -21.68
C LEU A 143 1.89 5.94 -22.42
N LYS A 144 2.58 6.93 -22.98
CA LYS A 144 1.99 7.97 -23.82
C LYS A 144 1.18 7.37 -24.98
N CYS A 145 1.76 6.41 -25.72
CA CYS A 145 1.05 5.74 -26.80
C CYS A 145 -0.21 5.02 -26.32
N LYS A 146 -0.15 4.32 -25.17
CA LYS A 146 -1.31 3.63 -24.58
C LYS A 146 -2.42 4.61 -24.16
N LEU A 147 -2.06 5.73 -23.54
CA LEU A 147 -3.01 6.75 -23.11
C LEU A 147 -3.71 7.40 -24.32
N LEU A 148 -2.97 7.78 -25.35
CA LEU A 148 -3.53 8.31 -26.60
C LEU A 148 -4.40 7.28 -27.34
N ALA A 149 -4.02 6.00 -27.32
CA ALA A 149 -4.84 4.94 -27.89
C ALA A 149 -6.13 4.70 -27.09
N ARG A 150 -6.11 4.89 -25.77
CA ARG A 150 -7.33 4.89 -24.93
C ARG A 150 -8.22 6.06 -25.28
N GLU A 151 -7.67 7.26 -25.43
CA GLU A 151 -8.43 8.46 -25.84
C GLU A 151 -9.18 8.23 -27.15
N LYS A 152 -8.49 7.73 -28.19
CA LYS A 152 -9.13 7.41 -29.48
C LYS A 152 -10.26 6.39 -29.37
N ARG A 153 -10.15 5.43 -28.45
CA ARG A 153 -11.16 4.36 -28.28
C ARG A 153 -12.32 4.76 -27.38
N ALA A 154 -12.07 5.54 -26.34
CA ALA A 154 -13.03 5.86 -25.28
C ALA A 154 -13.57 7.29 -25.37
N GLY A 155 -12.99 8.15 -26.20
CA GLY A 155 -13.34 9.58 -26.28
C GLY A 155 -12.94 10.40 -25.05
N ILE A 156 -12.19 9.82 -24.11
CA ILE A 156 -11.74 10.47 -22.87
C ILE A 156 -10.34 11.06 -23.11
N PRO A 157 -10.12 12.38 -22.98
CA PRO A 157 -8.80 12.99 -23.17
C PRO A 157 -7.70 12.31 -22.36
N ALA A 158 -6.55 12.05 -22.99
CA ALA A 158 -5.42 11.46 -22.30
C ALA A 158 -4.78 12.46 -21.32
N ASP A 159 -4.72 12.11 -20.03
CA ASP A 159 -3.89 12.85 -19.07
C ASP A 159 -2.40 12.49 -19.28
N LEU A 160 -1.67 13.41 -19.92
CA LEU A 160 -0.25 13.26 -20.18
C LEU A 160 0.64 14.03 -19.20
N ARG A 161 0.09 14.66 -18.15
CA ARG A 161 0.84 15.53 -17.23
C ARG A 161 2.00 14.80 -16.56
N ALA A 162 1.75 13.61 -16.02
CA ALA A 162 2.79 12.78 -15.40
C ALA A 162 3.90 12.39 -16.41
N VAL A 163 3.52 12.00 -17.63
CA VAL A 163 4.50 11.67 -18.69
C VAL A 163 5.33 12.89 -19.06
N ALA A 164 4.71 14.06 -19.18
CA ALA A 164 5.40 15.31 -19.50
C ALA A 164 6.37 15.72 -18.38
N PHE A 165 5.92 15.64 -17.12
CA PHE A 165 6.74 15.93 -15.95
C PHE A 165 7.99 15.04 -15.92
N ASP A 166 7.82 13.72 -15.99
CA ASP A 166 8.95 12.79 -15.93
C ASP A 166 9.93 12.98 -17.10
N LEU A 167 9.43 13.27 -18.31
CA LEU A 167 10.28 13.56 -19.46
C LEU A 167 11.09 14.84 -19.26
N GLU A 168 10.54 15.86 -18.61
CA GLU A 168 11.25 17.10 -18.31
C GLU A 168 12.31 16.88 -17.23
N THR A 169 11.98 16.15 -16.16
CA THR A 169 12.96 15.73 -15.14
C THR A 169 14.13 14.98 -15.76
N LEU A 170 13.85 14.08 -16.71
CA LEU A 170 14.90 13.34 -17.41
C LEU A 170 15.81 14.23 -18.27
N LYS A 171 15.28 15.29 -18.89
CA LYS A 171 16.10 16.26 -19.64
C LYS A 171 17.02 17.04 -18.72
N GLN A 172 16.53 17.45 -17.54
CA GLN A 172 17.34 18.18 -16.55
C GLN A 172 18.48 17.31 -16.00
N LEU A 173 18.20 16.03 -15.71
CA LEU A 173 19.23 15.07 -15.26
C LEU A 173 20.31 14.83 -16.32
N HIS A 174 19.97 14.88 -17.60
CA HIS A 174 20.92 14.73 -18.71
C HIS A 174 21.81 15.96 -18.95
N ARG A 175 21.47 17.12 -18.38
CA ARG A 175 22.29 18.34 -18.44
C ARG A 175 23.28 18.46 -17.28
N LEU A 176 23.12 17.63 -16.25
CA LEU A 176 23.92 17.62 -15.02
C LEU A 176 24.93 16.45 -14.97
N LEU A 177 24.96 15.61 -16.01
CA LEU A 177 25.90 14.50 -16.22
C LEU A 177 26.71 14.77 -17.49
#